data_AF-A0A1T1BRL9-F1
#
_entry.id   AF-A0A1T1BRL9-F1
#
_cell.length_a   1.000
_cell.length_b   1.000
_cell.length_c   1.000
_cell.angle_alpha   90.00
_cell.angle_beta   90.00
_cell.angle_gamma   90.00
#
_symmetry.space_group_name_H-M   'P 1'
#
loop_
_entity.id
_entity.type
_entity.pdbx_description
1 polymer ?
#
loop_
_entity_poly.entity_id
_entity_poly.type
_entity_poly.pdbx_seq_one_letter_code
_entity_poly.pdbx_strand_id
1 'polypeptide(L)'
;MVKEFIIGILIFILISSCSGKEEKKLLIDKKRKEAKESMAREVKYRNDMFYEEQAQYKKDSLHAISENENQDEAVETILGDYNGDGKIESAFISPKSGYITFFPDTLGNVTELGKLDPKKSKLINEGDLNNDGAEDFSVYTKLDGLGTLSTFIYNRGMPWRVSLRVILKKDEKVNNEDLEKRIFKENNEIYYYEDEHIEDINLPRNVKSKNKLKRKNITNYKPNY
;
A
#
# COMPACT_ATOMS: atom_id res chain seq x y z
N MET A 1 -11.69 -12.30 -25.15
CA MET A 1 -11.33 -12.24 -26.58
C MET A 1 -12.18 -13.17 -27.46
N VAL A 2 -12.23 -14.48 -27.22
CA VAL A 2 -12.99 -15.43 -28.08
C VAL A 2 -14.51 -15.19 -28.07
N LYS A 3 -15.11 -14.89 -26.90
CA LYS A 3 -16.54 -14.57 -26.78
C LYS A 3 -16.96 -13.32 -27.57
N GLU A 4 -16.18 -12.25 -27.50
CA GLU A 4 -16.50 -10.99 -28.19
C GLU A 4 -16.36 -11.10 -29.71
N PHE A 5 -15.39 -11.89 -30.19
CA PHE A 5 -15.20 -12.16 -31.61
C PHE A 5 -16.37 -12.97 -32.20
N ILE A 6 -16.86 -13.99 -31.47
CA ILE A 6 -18.02 -14.79 -31.88
C ILE A 6 -19.31 -13.95 -31.92
N ILE A 7 -19.49 -13.06 -30.93
CA ILE A 7 -20.65 -12.13 -30.88
C ILE A 7 -20.63 -11.16 -32.07
N GLY A 8 -19.45 -10.64 -32.44
CA GLY A 8 -19.29 -9.75 -33.60
C GLY A 8 -19.70 -10.40 -34.92
N ILE A 9 -19.31 -11.66 -35.13
CA ILE A 9 -19.66 -12.45 -36.34
C ILE A 9 -21.16 -12.71 -36.42
N LEU A 10 -21.80 -13.10 -35.30
CA LEU A 10 -23.25 -13.33 -35.24
C LEU A 10 -24.07 -12.07 -35.55
N ILE A 11 -23.64 -10.92 -35.04
CA ILE A 11 -24.29 -9.61 -35.31
C ILE A 11 -24.16 -9.26 -36.80
N PHE A 12 -23.00 -9.51 -37.42
CA PHE A 12 -22.78 -9.23 -38.83
C PHE A 12 -23.66 -10.09 -39.76
N ILE A 13 -23.82 -11.37 -39.43
CA ILE A 13 -24.68 -12.31 -40.17
C ILE A 13 -26.15 -11.85 -40.08
N LEU A 14 -26.63 -11.49 -38.89
CA LEU A 14 -28.00 -11.00 -38.65
C LEU A 14 -28.32 -9.69 -39.38
N ILE A 15 -27.37 -8.76 -39.46
CA ILE A 15 -27.55 -7.49 -40.20
C ILE A 15 -27.57 -7.75 -41.72
N SER A 16 -26.84 -8.76 -42.20
CA SER A 16 -26.75 -9.09 -43.62
C SER A 16 -28.03 -9.73 -44.16
N SER A 17 -28.84 -10.39 -43.30
CA SER A 17 -30.11 -11.03 -43.68
C SER A 17 -31.33 -10.10 -43.81
N CYS A 18 -31.24 -8.85 -43.34
CA CYS A 18 -32.33 -7.88 -43.52
C CYS A 18 -32.35 -7.34 -44.96
N SER A 19 -33.53 -7.22 -45.56
CA SER A 19 -33.71 -6.76 -46.95
C SER A 19 -33.85 -5.23 -47.06
N GLY A 20 -34.32 -4.55 -46.00
CA GLY A 20 -34.53 -3.10 -45.98
C GLY A 20 -33.46 -2.29 -45.24
N LYS A 21 -33.12 -1.11 -45.76
CA LYS A 21 -32.15 -0.16 -45.14
C LYS A 21 -32.63 0.34 -43.76
N GLU A 22 -33.93 0.51 -43.58
CA GLU A 22 -34.53 0.91 -42.30
C GLU A 22 -34.53 -0.22 -41.26
N GLU A 23 -34.81 -1.46 -41.67
CA GLU A 23 -34.75 -2.63 -40.78
C GLU A 23 -33.34 -2.86 -40.24
N LYS A 24 -32.31 -2.72 -41.09
CA LYS A 24 -30.90 -2.79 -40.66
C LYS A 24 -30.58 -1.73 -39.62
N LYS A 25 -31.04 -0.49 -39.83
CA LYS A 25 -30.82 0.62 -38.90
C LYS A 25 -31.48 0.34 -37.55
N LEU A 26 -32.74 -0.10 -37.56
CA LEU A 26 -33.49 -0.46 -36.35
C LEU A 26 -32.81 -1.60 -35.57
N LEU A 27 -32.32 -2.61 -36.27
CA LEU A 27 -31.61 -3.74 -35.65
C LEU A 27 -30.28 -3.32 -35.03
N ILE A 28 -29.51 -2.47 -35.72
CA ILE A 28 -28.25 -1.92 -35.20
C ILE A 28 -28.51 -1.07 -33.96
N ASP A 29 -29.50 -0.20 -33.98
CA ASP A 29 -29.83 0.66 -32.84
C ASP A 29 -30.31 -0.16 -31.63
N LYS A 30 -31.13 -1.20 -31.87
CA LYS A 30 -31.52 -2.16 -30.83
C LYS A 30 -30.31 -2.87 -30.22
N LYS A 31 -29.39 -3.38 -31.05
CA LYS A 31 -28.18 -4.07 -30.57
C LYS A 31 -27.23 -3.14 -29.81
N ARG A 32 -27.09 -1.89 -30.25
CA ARG A 32 -26.33 -0.86 -29.52
C ARG A 32 -26.92 -0.54 -28.16
N LYS A 33 -28.26 -0.46 -28.06
CA LYS A 33 -28.95 -0.25 -26.78
C LYS A 33 -28.72 -1.44 -25.84
N GLU A 34 -28.91 -2.66 -26.33
CA GLU A 34 -28.66 -3.91 -25.56
C GLU A 34 -27.20 -3.98 -25.06
N ALA A 35 -26.23 -3.61 -25.91
CA ALA A 35 -24.81 -3.59 -25.54
C ALA A 35 -24.50 -2.56 -24.44
N LYS A 36 -25.05 -1.33 -24.55
CA LYS A 36 -24.90 -0.30 -23.52
C LYS A 36 -25.48 -0.73 -22.17
N GLU A 37 -26.67 -1.33 -22.19
CA GLU A 37 -27.32 -1.84 -20.97
C GLU A 37 -26.56 -3.04 -20.37
N SER A 38 -25.97 -3.90 -21.20
CA SER A 38 -25.11 -4.99 -20.74
C SER A 38 -23.84 -4.46 -20.07
N MET A 39 -23.17 -3.49 -20.69
CA MET A 39 -21.95 -2.89 -20.14
C MET A 39 -22.23 -2.15 -18.83
N ALA A 40 -23.35 -1.41 -18.75
CA ALA A 40 -23.76 -0.73 -17.53
C ALA A 40 -24.03 -1.72 -16.37
N ARG A 41 -24.66 -2.88 -16.66
CA ARG A 41 -24.87 -3.93 -15.66
C ARG A 41 -23.55 -4.54 -15.18
N GLU A 42 -22.60 -4.77 -16.08
CA GLU A 42 -21.30 -5.33 -15.72
C GLU A 42 -20.45 -4.35 -14.89
N VAL A 43 -20.45 -3.06 -15.26
CA VAL A 43 -19.79 -2.00 -14.46
C VAL A 43 -20.43 -1.92 -13.08
N LYS A 44 -21.76 -1.91 -13.00
CA LYS A 44 -22.48 -1.92 -11.73
C LYS A 44 -22.10 -3.13 -10.88
N TYR A 45 -22.14 -4.34 -11.46
CA TYR A 45 -21.79 -5.57 -10.75
C TYR A 45 -20.35 -5.55 -10.20
N ARG A 46 -19.38 -5.06 -10.99
CA ARG A 46 -18.00 -4.89 -10.53
C ARG A 46 -17.87 -3.88 -9.39
N ASN A 47 -18.58 -2.76 -9.48
CA ASN A 47 -18.59 -1.77 -8.41
C ASN A 47 -19.21 -2.36 -7.13
N ASP A 48 -20.37 -3.01 -7.24
CA ASP A 48 -21.05 -3.63 -6.10
C ASP A 48 -20.15 -4.69 -5.43
N MET A 49 -19.48 -5.55 -6.21
CA MET A 49 -18.52 -6.53 -5.71
C MET A 49 -17.32 -5.88 -5.00
N PHE A 50 -16.78 -4.81 -5.57
CA PHE A 50 -15.70 -4.05 -4.95
C PHE A 50 -16.14 -3.47 -3.59
N TYR A 51 -17.34 -2.88 -3.51
CA TYR A 51 -17.86 -2.34 -2.25
C TYR A 51 -18.11 -3.42 -1.20
N GLU A 52 -18.60 -4.60 -1.59
CA GLU A 52 -18.80 -5.73 -0.68
C GLU A 52 -17.46 -6.24 -0.12
N GLU A 53 -16.43 -6.35 -0.96
CA GLU A 53 -15.07 -6.74 -0.55
C GLU A 53 -14.49 -5.72 0.44
N GLN A 54 -14.62 -4.41 0.15
CA GLN A 54 -14.17 -3.35 1.06
C GLN A 54 -14.93 -3.35 2.40
N ALA A 55 -16.24 -3.59 2.38
CA ALA A 55 -17.04 -3.66 3.60
C ALA A 55 -16.67 -4.88 4.45
N GLN A 56 -16.46 -6.04 3.83
CA GLN A 56 -15.98 -7.23 4.52
C GLN A 56 -14.56 -7.01 5.07
N TYR A 57 -13.70 -6.32 4.33
CA TYR A 57 -12.36 -5.97 4.79
C TYR A 57 -12.39 -5.03 6.00
N LYS A 58 -13.19 -3.96 5.95
CA LYS A 58 -13.41 -3.06 7.09
C LYS A 58 -13.94 -3.82 8.31
N LYS A 59 -14.85 -4.77 8.09
CA LYS A 59 -15.38 -5.64 9.14
C LYS A 59 -14.29 -6.54 9.72
N ASP A 60 -13.51 -7.22 8.90
CA ASP A 60 -12.38 -8.06 9.34
C ASP A 60 -11.34 -7.23 10.10
N SER A 61 -11.12 -5.98 9.70
CA SER A 61 -10.19 -5.04 10.34
C SER A 61 -10.68 -4.56 11.70
N LEU A 62 -11.94 -4.12 11.79
CA LEU A 62 -12.57 -3.77 13.06
C LEU A 62 -12.66 -4.97 14.00
N HIS A 63 -12.94 -6.16 13.45
CA HIS A 63 -12.96 -7.40 14.20
C HIS A 63 -11.58 -7.75 14.75
N ALA A 64 -10.52 -7.65 13.93
CA ALA A 64 -9.13 -7.86 14.36
C ALA A 64 -8.68 -6.88 15.44
N ILE A 65 -9.15 -5.62 15.39
CA ILE A 65 -8.94 -4.63 16.46
C ILE A 65 -9.68 -5.06 17.74
N SER A 66 -10.92 -5.53 17.62
CA SER A 66 -11.75 -5.92 18.78
C SER A 66 -11.37 -7.27 19.41
N GLU A 67 -10.92 -8.25 18.62
CA GLU A 67 -10.51 -9.58 19.10
C GLU A 67 -9.13 -9.54 19.76
N ASN A 68 -8.30 -8.53 19.42
CA ASN A 68 -7.06 -8.25 20.13
C ASN A 68 -7.26 -7.77 21.57
N GLU A 69 -8.49 -7.45 21.99
CA GLU A 69 -8.77 -7.30 23.43
C GLU A 69 -8.66 -8.64 24.18
N ASN A 70 -8.59 -9.80 23.49
CA ASN A 70 -8.59 -11.12 24.12
C ASN A 70 -7.52 -12.16 23.67
N GLN A 71 -6.65 -11.94 22.67
CA GLN A 71 -5.46 -12.82 22.44
C GLN A 71 -4.42 -12.32 21.40
N ASP A 72 -3.18 -12.08 21.86
CA ASP A 72 -1.82 -12.28 21.27
C ASP A 72 -1.50 -12.15 19.75
N GLU A 73 -2.22 -11.41 18.90
CA GLU A 73 -1.69 -11.05 17.55
C GLU A 73 -1.71 -9.54 17.30
N ALA A 74 -0.57 -8.88 17.52
CA ALA A 74 -0.42 -7.43 17.32
C ALA A 74 -0.90 -6.99 15.93
N VAL A 75 -2.02 -6.27 15.89
CA VAL A 75 -2.36 -5.38 14.78
C VAL A 75 -1.42 -4.19 14.91
N GLU A 76 -0.25 -4.30 14.31
CA GLU A 76 0.70 -3.17 14.23
C GLU A 76 -0.01 -2.03 13.49
N THR A 77 -0.38 -0.99 14.24
CA THR A 77 -1.11 0.16 13.75
C THR A 77 -0.26 1.41 13.93
N ILE A 78 -0.13 2.19 12.87
CA ILE A 78 0.42 3.55 12.94
C ILE A 78 -0.67 4.54 12.53
N LEU A 79 -0.57 5.76 13.08
CA LEU A 79 -1.47 6.87 12.78
C LEU A 79 -0.68 7.99 12.12
N GLY A 80 -1.25 8.65 11.11
CA GLY A 80 -0.62 9.75 10.39
C GLY A 80 -1.51 10.35 9.29
N ASP A 81 -1.20 11.55 8.83
CA ASP A 81 -1.82 12.18 7.64
C ASP A 81 -1.11 11.68 6.38
N TYR A 82 -1.43 10.47 5.97
CA TYR A 82 -0.74 9.75 4.92
C TYR A 82 -1.08 10.26 3.52
N ASN A 83 -2.23 10.94 3.34
CA ASN A 83 -2.61 11.47 2.03
C ASN A 83 -2.39 13.00 1.89
N GLY A 84 -1.99 13.68 2.97
CA GLY A 84 -1.74 15.11 3.03
C GLY A 84 -3.01 15.95 2.89
N ASP A 85 -4.15 15.44 3.38
CA ASP A 85 -5.44 16.13 3.37
C ASP A 85 -5.76 16.85 4.70
N GLY A 86 -4.87 16.72 5.69
CA GLY A 86 -4.97 17.32 7.01
C GLY A 86 -5.73 16.48 8.04
N LYS A 87 -6.16 15.26 7.68
CA LYS A 87 -6.81 14.32 8.60
C LYS A 87 -5.85 13.22 9.01
N ILE A 88 -6.15 12.59 10.15
CA ILE A 88 -5.38 11.45 10.63
C ILE A 88 -6.01 10.17 10.09
N GLU A 89 -5.20 9.38 9.41
CA GLU A 89 -5.51 8.03 8.97
C GLU A 89 -4.87 6.99 9.87
N SER A 90 -5.41 5.77 9.80
CA SER A 90 -4.73 4.58 10.33
C SER A 90 -4.15 3.75 9.20
N ALA A 91 -2.97 3.21 9.45
CA ALA A 91 -2.37 2.16 8.64
C ALA A 91 -2.06 0.94 9.51
N PHE A 92 -2.37 -0.26 9.03
CA PHE A 92 -1.98 -1.49 9.73
C PHE A 92 -1.66 -2.63 8.76
N ILE A 93 -0.97 -3.65 9.29
CA ILE A 93 -0.75 -4.92 8.59
C ILE A 93 -1.86 -5.88 9.00
N SER A 94 -2.69 -6.29 8.03
CA SER A 94 -3.78 -7.22 8.30
C SER A 94 -3.24 -8.57 8.79
N PRO A 95 -3.67 -9.07 9.96
CA PRO A 95 -3.16 -10.32 10.51
C PRO A 95 -3.55 -11.53 9.64
N LYS A 96 -4.71 -11.46 8.98
CA LYS A 96 -5.24 -12.56 8.16
C LYS A 96 -4.64 -12.59 6.76
N SER A 97 -4.54 -11.43 6.11
CA SER A 97 -4.19 -11.35 4.71
C SER A 97 -2.74 -10.93 4.47
N GLY A 98 -2.12 -10.28 5.47
CA GLY A 98 -0.79 -9.70 5.37
C GLY A 98 -0.75 -8.35 4.68
N TYR A 99 -1.87 -7.82 4.19
CA TYR A 99 -1.85 -6.56 3.44
C TYR A 99 -1.60 -5.37 4.36
N ILE A 100 -0.81 -4.40 3.90
CA ILE A 100 -0.81 -3.06 4.47
C ILE A 100 -2.06 -2.35 3.97
N THR A 101 -2.82 -1.77 4.89
CA THR A 101 -4.04 -1.06 4.54
C THR A 101 -4.16 0.27 5.24
N PHE A 102 -4.54 1.28 4.46
CA PHE A 102 -4.85 2.63 4.92
C PHE A 102 -6.35 2.81 5.00
N PHE A 103 -6.79 3.49 6.05
CA PHE A 103 -8.15 3.97 6.21
C PHE A 103 -8.16 5.50 6.14
N PRO A 104 -8.15 6.08 4.92
CA PRO A 104 -8.50 7.47 4.73
C PRO A 104 -9.89 7.72 5.29
N ASP A 105 -9.92 8.44 6.41
CA ASP A 105 -11.09 8.95 7.13
C ASP A 105 -12.09 7.93 7.75
N THR A 106 -13.03 8.46 8.54
CA THR A 106 -14.09 7.68 9.21
C THR A 106 -15.14 7.10 8.26
N LEU A 107 -15.21 7.57 7.00
CA LEU A 107 -16.16 7.12 5.99
C LEU A 107 -15.77 5.75 5.42
N GLY A 108 -14.55 5.27 5.70
CA GLY A 108 -14.13 3.89 5.44
C GLY A 108 -13.67 3.64 4.02
N ASN A 109 -13.03 4.63 3.40
CA ASN A 109 -12.25 4.37 2.20
C ASN A 109 -11.03 3.52 2.61
N VAL A 110 -10.68 2.54 1.79
CA VAL A 110 -9.62 1.57 2.09
C VAL A 110 -8.65 1.55 0.91
N THR A 111 -7.36 1.69 1.20
CA THR A 111 -6.28 1.55 0.20
C THR A 111 -5.35 0.42 0.60
N GLU A 112 -5.21 -0.58 -0.27
CA GLU A 112 -4.31 -1.72 -0.08
C GLU A 112 -3.00 -1.48 -0.85
N LEU A 113 -1.85 -1.70 -0.20
CA LEU A 113 -0.54 -1.44 -0.83
C LEU A 113 0.24 -2.70 -1.19
N GLY A 114 0.04 -3.81 -0.49
CA GLY A 114 0.76 -5.05 -0.77
C GLY A 114 0.80 -6.01 0.40
N LYS A 115 1.13 -7.27 0.11
CA LYS A 115 1.09 -8.40 1.05
C LYS A 115 2.44 -8.63 1.74
N LEU A 116 2.41 -8.77 3.07
CA LEU A 116 3.51 -9.02 3.98
C LEU A 116 3.24 -10.27 4.84
N ASP A 117 4.24 -10.68 5.63
CA ASP A 117 4.07 -11.64 6.73
C ASP A 117 3.87 -10.84 8.04
N PRO A 118 2.66 -10.84 8.63
CA PRO A 118 2.35 -10.07 9.85
C PRO A 118 3.25 -10.39 11.03
N LYS A 119 3.80 -11.61 11.11
CA LYS A 119 4.64 -12.06 12.24
C LYS A 119 6.08 -11.61 12.10
N LYS A 120 6.46 -11.14 10.92
CA LYS A 120 7.83 -10.75 10.58
C LYS A 120 7.95 -9.30 10.16
N SER A 121 6.83 -8.56 10.15
CA SER A 121 6.77 -7.22 9.59
C SER A 121 6.25 -6.22 10.62
N LYS A 122 6.73 -4.98 10.54
CA LYS A 122 6.32 -3.87 11.41
C LYS A 122 6.18 -2.60 10.61
N LEU A 123 5.21 -1.78 10.99
CA LEU A 123 5.03 -0.42 10.47
C LEU A 123 5.76 0.57 11.37
N ILE A 124 6.37 1.56 10.74
CA ILE A 124 7.09 2.66 11.41
C ILE A 124 6.59 3.95 10.78
N ASN A 125 6.11 4.88 11.60
CA ASN A 125 5.79 6.23 11.13
C ASN A 125 7.10 7.04 11.05
N GLU A 126 7.39 7.59 9.88
CA GLU A 126 8.61 8.37 9.61
C GLU A 126 8.36 9.89 9.66
N GLY A 127 7.09 10.30 9.78
CA GLY A 127 6.62 11.67 9.62
C GLY A 127 6.78 12.15 8.17
N ASP A 128 6.57 13.44 7.94
CA ASP A 128 6.75 14.05 6.62
C ASP A 128 8.24 14.21 6.29
N LEU A 129 8.84 13.22 5.60
CA LEU A 129 10.27 13.24 5.26
C LEU A 129 10.56 14.24 4.12
N ASN A 130 9.62 14.43 3.20
CA ASN A 130 9.85 15.17 1.95
C ASN A 130 9.32 16.62 1.94
N ASN A 131 8.59 17.05 2.97
CA ASN A 131 7.87 18.33 3.11
C ASN A 131 6.73 18.56 2.12
N ASP A 132 6.06 17.51 1.68
CA ASP A 132 4.89 17.65 0.80
C ASP A 132 3.57 17.82 1.57
N GLY A 133 3.62 17.73 2.89
CA GLY A 133 2.47 17.87 3.78
C GLY A 133 1.74 16.56 4.06
N ALA A 134 2.17 15.44 3.47
CA ALA A 134 1.77 14.11 3.88
C ALA A 134 2.87 13.46 4.74
N GLU A 135 2.48 12.60 5.67
CA GLU A 135 3.39 11.75 6.41
C GLU A 135 3.82 10.54 5.58
N ASP A 136 5.06 10.12 5.79
CA ASP A 136 5.67 8.95 5.20
C ASP A 136 5.76 7.80 6.21
N PHE A 137 5.99 6.60 5.72
CA PHE A 137 6.13 5.44 6.59
C PHE A 137 7.15 4.43 6.05
N SER A 138 7.64 3.58 6.93
CA SER A 138 8.47 2.44 6.57
C SER A 138 7.85 1.12 7.00
N VAL A 139 8.21 0.07 6.25
CA VAL A 139 7.93 -1.32 6.59
C VAL A 139 9.25 -1.98 6.92
N TYR A 140 9.41 -2.40 8.17
CA TYR A 140 10.46 -3.32 8.54
C TYR A 140 10.00 -4.75 8.30
N THR A 141 10.80 -5.56 7.61
CA THR A 141 10.53 -6.99 7.39
C THR A 141 11.77 -7.81 7.74
N LYS A 142 11.59 -8.90 8.50
CA LYS A 142 12.65 -9.85 8.83
C LYS A 142 12.50 -11.16 8.05
N LEU A 143 13.40 -11.45 7.12
CA LEU A 143 13.42 -12.70 6.35
C LEU A 143 14.75 -13.43 6.57
N ASP A 144 14.69 -14.62 7.14
CA ASP A 144 15.83 -15.54 7.28
C ASP A 144 17.11 -14.90 7.87
N GLY A 145 16.93 -14.09 8.91
CA GLY A 145 18.00 -13.38 9.60
C GLY A 145 18.38 -12.04 8.97
N LEU A 146 17.87 -11.70 7.79
CA LEU A 146 18.08 -10.41 7.14
C LEU A 146 16.90 -9.47 7.40
N GLY A 147 17.19 -8.29 7.94
CA GLY A 147 16.21 -7.23 8.11
C GLY A 147 16.24 -6.26 6.93
N THR A 148 15.07 -5.86 6.43
CA THR A 148 14.94 -4.77 5.46
C THR A 148 13.99 -3.72 6.00
N LEU A 149 14.28 -2.46 5.75
CA LEU A 149 13.39 -1.33 6.01
C LEU A 149 13.09 -0.68 4.66
N SER A 150 11.85 -0.81 4.20
CA SER A 150 11.38 -0.23 2.93
C SER A 150 10.51 0.98 3.22
N THR A 151 10.96 2.16 2.80
CA THR A 151 10.30 3.44 3.07
C THR A 151 9.47 3.87 1.88
N PHE A 152 8.23 4.22 2.17
CA PHE A 152 7.24 4.71 1.24
C PHE A 152 7.12 6.20 1.47
N ILE A 153 7.66 6.97 0.53
CA ILE A 153 7.50 8.42 0.55
C ILE A 153 6.28 8.76 -0.30
N TYR A 154 5.32 9.47 0.28
CA TYR A 154 4.13 9.89 -0.43
C TYR A 154 4.50 10.83 -1.59
N ASN A 155 3.73 10.71 -2.67
CA ASN A 155 3.82 11.59 -3.82
C ASN A 155 2.48 11.59 -4.53
N ARG A 156 1.80 12.74 -4.60
CA ARG A 156 0.47 12.84 -5.24
C ARG A 156 0.39 12.27 -6.66
N GLY A 157 1.48 12.32 -7.43
CA GLY A 157 1.51 11.80 -8.80
C GLY A 157 1.73 10.29 -8.89
N MET A 158 2.39 9.69 -7.91
CA MET A 158 2.64 8.24 -7.81
C MET A 158 2.69 7.84 -6.33
N PRO A 159 1.54 7.77 -5.66
CA PRO A 159 1.52 7.53 -4.22
C PRO A 159 2.05 6.14 -3.91
N TRP A 160 2.63 5.99 -2.73
CA TRP A 160 2.92 4.69 -2.13
C TRP A 160 3.88 3.80 -2.93
N ARG A 161 4.94 4.40 -3.45
CA ARG A 161 6.09 3.66 -3.97
C ARG A 161 7.19 3.56 -2.93
N VAL A 162 7.89 2.43 -2.93
CA VAL A 162 9.15 2.32 -2.18
C VAL A 162 10.14 3.30 -2.82
N SER A 163 10.58 4.26 -2.02
CA SER A 163 11.52 5.29 -2.43
C SER A 163 12.92 4.93 -1.98
N LEU A 164 13.04 4.41 -0.76
CA LEU A 164 14.29 3.99 -0.13
C LEU A 164 14.14 2.57 0.41
N ARG A 165 15.17 1.74 0.23
CA ARG A 165 15.29 0.48 0.95
C ARG A 165 16.64 0.40 1.63
N VAL A 166 16.60 0.18 2.93
CA VAL A 166 17.74 -0.07 3.80
C VAL A 166 17.79 -1.56 4.11
N ILE A 167 18.93 -2.21 3.85
CA ILE A 167 19.17 -3.59 4.24
C ILE A 167 20.08 -3.58 5.47
N LEU A 168 19.55 -4.12 6.56
CA LEU A 168 20.25 -4.25 7.84
C LEU A 168 21.30 -5.36 7.77
N LYS A 169 22.22 -5.36 8.73
CA LYS A 169 23.22 -6.42 8.80
C LYS A 169 22.54 -7.75 9.11
N LYS A 170 23.10 -8.82 8.55
CA LYS A 170 22.61 -10.17 8.82
C LYS A 170 22.66 -10.45 10.33
N ASP A 171 21.55 -11.00 10.84
CA ASP A 171 21.32 -11.35 12.24
C ASP A 171 21.38 -10.17 13.22
N GLU A 172 21.32 -8.92 12.71
CA GLU A 172 21.24 -7.73 13.54
C GLU A 172 19.97 -7.75 14.39
N LYS A 173 20.14 -7.52 15.70
CA LYS A 173 19.02 -7.34 16.63
C LYS A 173 18.67 -5.87 16.66
N VAL A 174 17.49 -5.53 16.14
CA VAL A 174 16.93 -4.18 16.16
C VAL A 174 15.63 -4.16 16.95
N ASN A 175 15.46 -3.14 17.79
CA ASN A 175 14.20 -2.85 18.46
C ASN A 175 13.48 -1.68 17.74
N ASN A 176 12.27 -1.33 18.18
CA ASN A 176 11.48 -0.29 17.53
C ASN A 176 12.18 1.08 17.58
N GLU A 177 12.76 1.46 18.72
CA GLU A 177 13.49 2.72 18.87
C GLU A 177 14.72 2.81 17.95
N ASP A 178 15.38 1.68 17.69
CA ASP A 178 16.49 1.62 16.75
C ASP A 178 16.01 1.78 15.32
N LEU A 179 14.85 1.20 14.97
CA LEU A 179 14.24 1.30 13.64
C LEU A 179 13.79 2.73 13.32
N GLU A 180 13.11 3.41 14.25
CA GLU A 180 12.68 4.82 14.12
C GLU A 180 13.85 5.80 13.95
N LYS A 181 15.07 5.38 14.29
CA LYS A 181 16.29 6.20 14.13
C LYS A 181 17.12 5.81 12.91
N ARG A 182 16.67 4.83 12.11
CA ARG A 182 17.37 4.38 10.89
C ARG A 182 17.21 5.38 9.77
N ILE A 183 16.02 5.93 9.63
CA ILE A 183 15.67 6.92 8.63
C ILE A 183 15.06 8.08 9.40
N PHE A 184 15.53 9.29 9.16
CA PHE A 184 15.03 10.46 9.88
C PHE A 184 15.34 11.73 9.12
N LYS A 185 14.59 12.78 9.43
CA LYS A 185 14.76 14.11 8.85
C LYS A 185 15.44 15.04 9.84
N GLU A 186 16.43 15.80 9.35
CA GLU A 186 17.07 16.88 10.09
C GLU A 186 17.45 17.99 9.13
N ASN A 187 17.20 19.26 9.48
CA ASN A 187 17.54 20.42 8.64
C ASN A 187 17.06 20.29 7.18
N ASN A 188 15.85 19.75 6.98
CA ASN A 188 15.24 19.53 5.68
C ASN A 188 15.91 18.48 4.78
N GLU A 189 16.77 17.65 5.37
CA GLU A 189 17.48 16.57 4.70
C GLU A 189 17.11 15.24 5.33
N ILE A 190 17.00 14.21 4.49
CA ILE A 190 16.67 12.85 4.93
C ILE A 190 18.00 12.11 5.15
N TYR A 191 18.14 11.48 6.31
CA TYR A 191 19.34 10.78 6.72
C TYR A 191 19.09 9.30 6.95
N TYR A 192 20.10 8.50 6.63
CA TYR A 192 20.19 7.08 6.98
C TYR A 192 21.61 6.69 7.39
N TYR A 193 21.80 5.50 7.99
CA TYR A 193 23.13 5.05 8.43
C TYR A 193 23.92 4.37 7.30
N GLU A 194 25.18 4.77 7.11
CA GLU A 194 26.07 4.22 6.07
C GLU A 194 26.45 2.74 6.20
N ASP A 195 26.30 2.16 7.39
CA ASP A 195 26.63 0.75 7.66
C ASP A 195 25.63 -0.24 7.01
N GLU A 196 24.65 0.29 6.27
CA GLU A 196 23.53 -0.42 5.67
C GLU A 196 23.67 -0.44 4.15
N HIS A 197 23.26 -1.53 3.50
CA HIS A 197 23.20 -1.55 2.04
C HIS A 197 21.92 -0.88 1.59
N ILE A 198 22.03 0.03 0.62
CA ILE A 198 20.92 0.85 0.15
C ILE A 198 20.61 0.51 -1.30
N GLU A 199 19.34 0.23 -1.56
CA GLU A 199 18.80 0.23 -2.92
C GLU A 199 18.07 1.56 -3.16
N ASP A 200 18.69 2.43 -3.95
CA ASP A 200 18.10 3.71 -4.37
C ASP A 200 17.09 3.45 -5.49
N ILE A 201 15.79 3.51 -5.18
CA ILE A 201 14.74 3.23 -6.15
C ILE A 201 14.20 4.53 -6.74
N ASN A 202 13.68 5.44 -5.90
CA ASN A 202 13.10 6.72 -6.31
C ASN A 202 13.34 7.81 -5.25
N LEU A 203 14.60 8.12 -4.98
CA LEU A 203 14.93 9.05 -3.90
C LEU A 203 14.62 10.53 -4.24
N PRO A 204 14.10 11.31 -3.27
CA PRO A 204 14.15 12.77 -3.32
C PRO A 204 15.59 13.29 -3.44
N ARG A 205 15.77 14.50 -4.03
CA ARG A 205 17.11 15.09 -4.26
C ARG A 205 17.90 15.43 -2.98
N ASN A 206 17.26 15.44 -1.82
CA ASN A 206 17.77 15.90 -0.53
C ASN A 206 18.08 14.76 0.46
N VAL A 207 18.29 13.54 -0.03
CA VAL A 207 18.69 12.39 0.79
C VAL A 207 20.21 12.35 0.93
N LYS A 208 20.71 12.15 2.15
CA LYS A 208 22.13 12.07 2.49
C LYS A 208 22.46 10.91 3.40
N SER A 209 23.61 10.29 3.20
CA SER A 209 24.15 9.32 4.16
C SER A 209 24.84 10.04 5.32
N LYS A 210 24.72 9.52 6.54
CA LYS A 210 25.56 9.93 7.68
C LYS A 210 26.51 8.81 8.07
N ASN A 211 27.81 9.14 8.07
CA ASN A 211 28.85 8.33 8.69
C ASN A 211 28.50 8.10 10.17
N LYS A 212 28.30 6.84 10.54
CA LYS A 212 28.08 6.26 11.87
C LYS A 212 28.14 7.25 13.05
N LEU A 213 26.98 7.47 13.69
CA LEU A 213 26.97 7.99 15.06
C LEU A 213 27.79 7.05 15.94
N LYS A 214 28.92 7.54 16.43
CA LYS A 214 29.54 7.11 17.68
C LYS A 214 28.48 7.19 18.79
N ARG A 215 27.59 6.21 18.93
CA ARG A 215 26.82 6.03 20.17
C ARG A 215 27.81 5.58 21.24
N LYS A 216 28.47 6.53 21.90
CA LYS A 216 29.23 6.25 23.12
C LYS A 216 28.36 6.55 24.35
N ASN A 217 28.01 5.46 25.03
CA ASN A 217 27.65 5.28 26.44
C ASN A 217 26.33 5.86 26.98
N ILE A 218 25.36 4.96 27.20
CA ILE A 218 24.74 4.83 28.52
C ILE A 218 25.56 3.77 29.28
N THR A 219 26.17 4.24 30.36
CA THR A 219 26.94 3.59 31.43
C THR A 219 26.90 2.06 31.58
N ASN A 220 28.10 1.49 31.79
CA ASN A 220 28.44 0.19 32.38
C ASN A 220 28.51 -1.04 31.45
N TYR A 221 29.71 -1.29 30.89
CA TYR A 221 30.21 -2.65 30.75
C TYR A 221 31.74 -2.66 30.88
N LYS A 222 32.26 -3.34 31.91
CA LYS A 222 33.69 -3.54 32.14
C LYS A 222 34.14 -4.77 31.33
N PRO A 223 35.24 -4.71 30.57
CA PRO A 223 35.82 -5.91 29.99
C PRO A 223 36.51 -6.74 31.08
N ASN A 224 36.20 -8.03 31.13
CA ASN A 224 37.06 -9.00 31.82
C ASN A 224 38.28 -9.25 30.93
N TYR A 225 39.44 -9.30 31.59
CA TYR A 225 40.78 -9.52 31.03
C TYR A 225 40.88 -10.74 30.12
#